data_AF-A0A1G6GEA0-F1
#
_entry.id   AF-A0A1G6GEA0-F1
#
_cell.length_a   1.000
_cell.length_b   1.000
_cell.length_c   1.000
_cell.angle_alpha   90.00
_cell.angle_beta   90.00
_cell.angle_gamma   90.00
#
_symmetry.space_group_name_H-M   'P 1'
#
loop_
_entity.id
_entity.type
_entity.pdbx_description
1 polymer ?
#
loop_
_entity_poly.entity_id
_entity_poly.type
_entity_poly.pdbx_seq_one_letter_code
_entity_poly.pdbx_strand_id
1 'polypeptide(L)'
;MAGPGKRITSSLGILLGAITATALLCGGVLLVMSPGRVARTTVTALEVPTYFFSGAYDYTVNHDMSEQYLRQLDAPVKGFYLFTESAHSPIFEEPDKVARIIKDDVFNGTNALADAS
;
A
#
# COMPACT_ATOMS: atom_id res chain seq x y z
N MET A 1 -10.05 5.35 -23.22
CA MET A 1 -9.60 6.68 -22.78
C MET A 1 -9.69 6.71 -21.26
N ALA A 2 -8.59 6.49 -20.55
CA ALA A 2 -8.56 6.71 -19.10
C ALA A 2 -8.59 8.22 -18.85
N GLY A 3 -9.50 8.70 -18.00
CA GLY A 3 -9.61 10.12 -17.65
C GLY A 3 -8.35 10.62 -16.90
N PRO A 4 -8.22 11.94 -16.67
CA PRO A 4 -7.07 12.50 -15.97
C PRO A 4 -6.93 11.84 -14.59
N GLY A 5 -5.76 11.23 -14.33
CA GLY A 5 -5.46 10.55 -13.07
C GLY A 5 -5.63 11.49 -11.88
N LYS A 6 -6.33 11.03 -10.85
CA LYS A 6 -6.61 11.76 -9.63
C LYS A 6 -5.35 11.76 -8.76
N ARG A 7 -4.80 12.96 -8.52
CA ARG A 7 -3.74 13.16 -7.51
C ARG A 7 -4.39 13.32 -6.14
N ILE A 8 -3.91 12.61 -5.13
CA ILE A 8 -4.40 12.77 -3.76
C ILE A 8 -3.31 13.45 -2.93
N THR A 9 -3.63 14.67 -2.48
CA THR A 9 -2.70 15.63 -1.86
C THR A 9 -2.86 15.72 -0.34
N SER A 10 -3.80 14.99 0.25
CA SER A 10 -3.98 14.94 1.70
C SER A 10 -4.60 13.61 2.15
N SER A 11 -4.30 13.21 3.39
CA SER A 11 -4.93 12.08 4.08
C SER A 11 -6.47 12.19 4.11
N LEU A 12 -7.01 13.40 4.09
CA LEU A 12 -8.45 13.66 4.02
C LEU A 12 -9.05 13.37 2.63
N GLY A 13 -8.27 13.54 1.55
CA GLY A 13 -8.69 13.21 0.18
C GLY A 13 -8.70 11.71 -0.13
N ILE A 14 -7.97 10.90 0.64
CA ILE A 14 -7.91 9.43 0.53
C ILE A 14 -9.21 8.81 1.06
N LEU A 15 -9.78 9.36 2.14
CA LEU A 15 -11.00 8.86 2.76
C LEU A 15 -12.27 9.13 1.91
N LEU A 16 -12.28 10.22 1.14
CA LEU A 16 -13.47 10.69 0.42
C LEU A 16 -13.59 10.14 -1.01
N GLY A 17 -12.57 9.45 -1.52
CA GLY A 17 -12.46 9.04 -2.92
C GLY A 17 -12.33 7.54 -3.12
N ALA A 18 -13.29 6.75 -2.64
CA ALA A 18 -13.44 5.32 -2.91
C ALA A 18 -12.19 4.45 -2.64
N ILE A 19 -12.03 3.95 -1.41
CA ILE A 19 -11.23 2.73 -1.19
C ILE A 19 -12.03 1.85 -0.23
N THR A 20 -12.60 0.78 -0.78
CA THR A 20 -13.12 -0.37 -0.04
C THR A 20 -12.14 -0.76 1.07
N ALA A 21 -12.70 -1.04 2.25
CA ALA A 21 -12.06 -1.33 3.53
C ALA A 21 -10.57 -1.73 3.49
N THR A 22 -9.80 -1.17 4.43
CA THR A 22 -8.41 -1.53 4.81
C THR A 22 -7.26 -0.71 4.20
N ALA A 23 -7.46 0.60 3.99
CA ALA A 23 -6.35 1.54 4.04
C ALA A 23 -6.32 2.23 5.41
N LEU A 24 -5.26 2.03 6.19
CA LEU A 24 -5.10 2.68 7.49
C LEU A 24 -4.18 3.89 7.34
N LEU A 25 -4.70 5.05 7.72
CA LEU A 25 -3.93 6.28 7.86
C LEU A 25 -3.46 6.41 9.31
N CYS A 26 -2.23 5.98 9.59
CA CYS A 26 -1.59 6.23 10.87
C CYS A 26 -0.50 7.30 10.68
N GLY A 27 -0.64 8.45 11.33
CA GLY A 27 0.43 9.45 11.41
C GLY A 27 0.88 10.08 10.09
N GLY A 28 0.05 10.06 9.03
CA GLY A 28 0.41 10.58 7.71
C GLY A 28 1.02 9.55 6.75
N VAL A 29 1.07 8.29 7.16
CA VAL A 29 1.48 7.17 6.31
C VAL A 29 0.25 6.43 5.79
N LEU A 30 0.24 6.13 4.49
CA LEU A 30 -0.78 5.28 3.89
C LEU A 30 -0.30 3.83 3.90
N LEU A 31 -0.88 3.02 4.78
CA LEU A 31 -0.72 1.58 4.76
C LEU A 31 -1.88 0.99 3.95
N VAL A 32 -1.56 0.45 2.77
CA VAL A 32 -2.56 -0.15 1.88
C VAL A 32 -2.47 -1.67 2.02
N MET A 33 -3.52 -2.25 2.60
CA MET A 33 -3.75 -3.68 2.47
C MET A 33 -4.61 -3.86 1.22
N SER A 34 -3.98 -4.17 0.10
CA SER A 34 -4.63 -4.50 -1.17
C SER A 34 -5.51 -3.39 -1.82
N PRO A 35 -4.99 -2.56 -2.74
CA PRO A 35 -5.81 -1.53 -3.39
C PRO A 35 -6.86 -2.17 -4.31
N GLY A 36 -8.13 -1.78 -4.18
CA GLY A 36 -9.20 -2.24 -5.08
C GLY A 36 -8.96 -1.86 -6.56
N ARG A 37 -9.59 -2.61 -7.50
CA ARG A 37 -9.39 -2.45 -8.96
C ARG A 37 -9.62 -1.02 -9.47
N VAL A 38 -10.52 -0.26 -8.84
CA VAL A 38 -10.85 1.13 -9.21
C VAL A 38 -9.78 2.13 -8.76
N ALA A 39 -9.16 1.93 -7.58
CA ALA A 39 -8.08 2.79 -7.10
C ALA A 39 -6.85 2.68 -8.01
N ARG A 40 -6.52 1.45 -8.45
CA ARG A 40 -5.36 1.18 -9.33
C ARG A 40 -5.39 1.90 -10.67
N THR A 41 -6.58 2.22 -11.20
CA THR A 41 -6.72 2.83 -12.53
C THR A 41 -6.97 4.33 -12.50
N THR A 42 -7.23 4.89 -11.31
CA THR A 42 -7.64 6.29 -11.17
C THR A 42 -6.69 7.12 -10.32
N VAL A 43 -5.95 6.51 -9.38
CA VAL A 43 -5.00 7.22 -8.52
C VAL A 43 -3.59 6.97 -9.05
N THR A 44 -2.91 8.02 -9.47
CA THR A 44 -1.56 7.93 -10.07
C THR A 44 -0.47 8.60 -9.25
N ALA A 45 -0.83 9.42 -8.26
CA ALA A 45 0.12 10.08 -7.37
C ALA A 45 -0.44 10.27 -5.95
N LEU A 46 0.42 10.07 -4.96
CA LEU A 46 0.20 10.32 -3.53
C LEU A 46 1.32 11.19 -2.98
N GLU A 47 0.98 12.24 -2.24
CA GLU A 47 1.98 13.14 -1.63
C GLU A 47 2.49 12.63 -0.27
N VAL A 48 2.20 11.38 0.08
CA VAL A 48 2.54 10.74 1.37
C VAL A 48 3.32 9.44 1.17
N PRO A 49 4.19 9.04 2.12
CA PRO A 49 4.81 7.72 2.13
C PRO A 49 3.75 6.62 2.04
N THR A 50 3.97 5.66 1.14
CA THR A 50 2.98 4.63 0.81
C THR A 50 3.61 3.25 0.90
N TYR A 51 3.00 2.37 1.70
CA TYR A 51 3.50 1.02 1.94
C TYR A 51 2.41 0.00 1.71
N PHE A 52 2.71 -1.01 0.90
CA PHE A 52 1.78 -2.06 0.50
C PHE A 52 2.17 -3.35 1.19
N PHE A 53 1.25 -3.91 1.97
CA PHE A 53 1.42 -5.20 2.62
C PHE A 53 0.51 -6.20 1.91
N SER A 54 1.10 -7.21 1.30
CA SER A 54 0.38 -8.19 0.48
C SER A 54 0.71 -9.60 0.93
N GLY A 55 -0.30 -10.43 1.17
CA GLY A 55 -0.09 -11.85 1.45
C GLY A 55 0.07 -12.67 0.17
N ALA A 56 0.99 -13.63 0.17
CA ALA A 56 1.23 -14.51 -0.98
C ALA A 56 0.02 -15.41 -1.29
N TYR A 57 -0.79 -15.72 -0.27
CA TYR A 57 -1.98 -16.57 -0.39
C TYR A 57 -3.29 -15.77 -0.51
N ASP A 58 -3.22 -14.45 -0.71
CA ASP A 58 -4.41 -13.64 -0.99
C ASP A 58 -4.89 -13.88 -2.43
N TYR A 59 -5.76 -14.89 -2.61
CA TYR A 59 -6.38 -15.17 -3.90
C TYR A 59 -7.45 -14.15 -4.29
N THR A 60 -7.84 -13.25 -3.39
CA THR A 60 -8.79 -12.17 -3.69
C THR A 60 -8.10 -10.99 -4.36
N VAL A 61 -6.80 -10.81 -4.09
CA VAL A 61 -6.00 -9.71 -4.62
C VAL A 61 -4.65 -10.22 -5.07
N ASN A 62 -4.45 -10.28 -6.39
CA ASN A 62 -3.18 -10.67 -6.97
C ASN A 62 -2.06 -9.69 -6.54
N HIS A 63 -1.03 -10.23 -5.89
CA HIS A 63 0.11 -9.47 -5.38
C HIS A 63 0.93 -8.84 -6.52
N ASP A 64 1.12 -9.52 -7.65
CA ASP A 64 1.83 -8.98 -8.83
C ASP A 64 1.16 -7.69 -9.34
N MET A 65 -0.17 -7.66 -9.41
CA MET A 65 -0.91 -6.46 -9.82
C MET A 65 -0.76 -5.31 -8.84
N SER A 66 -0.64 -5.62 -7.55
CA SER A 66 -0.44 -4.62 -6.50
C SER A 66 0.97 -4.04 -6.56
N GLU A 67 1.97 -4.88 -6.79
CA GLU A 67 3.36 -4.48 -6.99
C GLU A 67 3.51 -3.63 -8.27
N GLN A 68 2.96 -4.09 -9.39
CA GLN A 68 2.97 -3.35 -10.67
C GLN A 68 2.30 -1.99 -10.56
N TYR A 69 1.23 -1.89 -9.77
CA TYR A 69 0.58 -0.61 -9.51
C TYR A 69 1.47 0.30 -8.66
N LEU A 70 2.08 -0.21 -7.59
CA LEU A 70 2.99 0.59 -6.76
C LEU A 70 4.21 1.10 -7.54
N ARG A 71 4.71 0.31 -8.51
CA ARG A 71 5.78 0.76 -9.42
C ARG A 71 5.36 2.00 -10.22
N GLN A 72 4.12 2.05 -10.71
CA GLN A 72 3.58 3.16 -11.50
C GLN A 72 3.10 4.35 -10.64
N LEU A 73 2.78 4.12 -9.37
CA LEU A 73 2.32 5.14 -8.45
C LEU A 73 3.45 6.12 -8.12
N ASP A 74 3.22 7.43 -8.25
CA ASP A 74 4.14 8.45 -7.78
C ASP A 74 3.93 8.69 -6.27
N ALA A 75 4.98 8.56 -5.46
CA ALA A 75 4.94 8.83 -4.03
C ALA A 75 6.36 9.06 -3.49
N PRO A 76 6.53 9.87 -2.42
CA PRO A 76 7.85 10.24 -1.89
C PRO A 76 8.65 9.03 -1.40
N VAL A 77 7.98 8.03 -0.82
CA VAL A 77 8.55 6.75 -0.39
C VAL A 77 7.56 5.66 -0.71
N LYS A 78 8.05 4.55 -1.28
CA LYS A 78 7.24 3.38 -1.67
C LYS A 78 7.89 2.11 -1.17
N GLY A 79 7.14 1.28 -0.45
CA GLY A 79 7.59 -0.06 -0.07
C GLY A 79 6.53 -1.10 -0.38
N PHE A 80 6.93 -2.16 -1.08
CA PHE A 80 6.13 -3.36 -1.25
C PHE A 80 6.67 -4.45 -0.32
N TYR A 81 5.80 -5.10 0.44
CA TYR A 81 6.16 -6.16 1.36
C TYR A 81 5.23 -7.35 1.13
N LEU A 82 5.83 -8.46 0.69
CA LEU A 82 5.20 -9.74 0.48
C LEU A 82 5.32 -10.58 1.76
N PHE A 83 4.17 -11.03 2.23
CA PHE A 83 4.00 -11.87 3.40
C PHE A 83 3.75 -13.29 2.92
N THR A 84 4.83 -14.07 2.85
CA THR A 84 4.84 -15.41 2.25
C THR A 84 4.08 -16.45 3.05
N GLU A 85 3.71 -16.14 4.30
CA GLU A 85 2.93 -17.00 5.18
C GLU A 85 1.53 -16.42 5.49
N SER A 86 1.13 -15.36 4.77
CA SER A 86 -0.14 -14.67 5.00
C SER A 86 -1.06 -14.69 3.78
N ALA A 87 -2.37 -14.59 4.05
CA ALA A 87 -3.42 -14.30 3.09
C ALA A 87 -3.84 -12.82 3.19
N HIS A 88 -5.11 -12.54 3.47
CA HIS A 88 -5.68 -11.20 3.33
C HIS A 88 -5.30 -10.23 4.46
N SER A 89 -4.78 -10.72 5.60
CA SER A 89 -4.50 -9.84 6.74
C SER A 89 -3.15 -10.13 7.41
N PRO A 90 -2.03 -9.79 6.74
CA PRO A 90 -0.68 -9.92 7.30
C PRO A 90 -0.48 -9.33 8.70
N ILE A 91 -1.24 -8.30 9.08
CA ILE A 91 -1.18 -7.69 10.43
C ILE A 91 -1.58 -8.69 11.53
N PHE A 92 -2.49 -9.61 11.26
CA PHE A 92 -2.91 -10.64 12.21
C PHE A 92 -2.12 -11.95 12.04
N GLU A 93 -1.68 -12.25 10.83
CA GLU A 93 -1.05 -13.52 10.47
C GLU A 93 0.47 -13.51 10.73
N GLU A 94 1.15 -12.40 10.39
CA GLU A 94 2.59 -12.20 10.61
C GLU A 94 2.87 -10.89 11.42
N PRO A 95 2.31 -10.75 12.63
CA PRO A 95 2.33 -9.50 13.40
C PRO A 95 3.75 -9.01 13.74
N ASP A 96 4.69 -9.93 13.99
CA ASP A 96 6.09 -9.56 14.31
C ASP A 96 6.81 -8.94 13.12
N LYS A 97 6.60 -9.50 11.92
CA LYS A 97 7.16 -8.96 10.67
C LYS A 97 6.55 -7.60 10.36
N VAL A 98 5.23 -7.46 10.52
CA VAL A 98 4.52 -6.18 10.40
C VAL A 98 5.08 -5.15 11.39
N ALA A 99 5.22 -5.49 12.67
CA ALA A 99 5.71 -4.58 13.69
C ALA A 99 7.13 -4.10 13.38
N ARG A 100 7.99 -5.01 12.88
CA ARG A 100 9.34 -4.66 12.44
C ARG A 100 9.35 -3.68 11.27
N ILE A 101 8.56 -3.94 10.22
CA ILE A 101 8.45 -3.03 9.07
C ILE A 101 7.92 -1.66 9.52
N ILE A 102 6.93 -1.63 10.40
CA ILE A 102 6.39 -0.37 10.92
C ILE A 102 7.48 0.41 11.68
N LYS A 103 8.22 -0.28 12.54
CA LYS A 103 9.26 0.34 13.36
C LYS A 103 10.44 0.86 12.54
N ASP A 104 10.94 0.05 11.63
CA ASP A 104 12.21 0.29 10.97
C ASP A 104 12.05 1.11 9.69
N ASP A 105 10.93 0.96 8.97
CA ASP A 105 10.68 1.63 7.69
C ASP A 105 9.60 2.70 7.79
N VAL A 106 8.41 2.36 8.29
CA VAL A 106 7.27 3.29 8.29
C VAL A 106 7.55 4.53 9.14
N PHE A 107 8.00 4.37 10.38
CA PHE A 107 8.29 5.51 11.26
C PHE A 107 9.51 6.34 10.82
N ASN A 108 10.44 5.73 10.09
CA ASN A 108 11.63 6.42 9.60
C ASN A 108 11.46 7.01 8.19
N GLY A 109 10.34 6.71 7.51
CA GLY A 109 10.13 7.13 6.13
C GLY A 109 11.09 6.45 5.15
N THR A 110 11.46 5.19 5.40
CA THR A 110 12.37 4.39 4.56
C THR A 110 11.67 3.15 4.04
N ASN A 111 12.35 2.40 3.17
CA ASN A 111 11.85 1.15 2.58
C ASN A 111 12.96 0.09 2.51
N ALA A 112 13.86 0.07 3.50
CA ALA A 112 15.04 -0.78 3.51
C ALA A 112 14.72 -2.28 3.64
N LEU A 113 13.57 -2.62 4.20
CA LEU A 113 13.06 -3.98 4.33
C LEU A 113 12.08 -4.35 3.22
N ALA A 114 11.82 -3.45 2.28
CA ALA A 114 10.90 -3.72 1.17
C ALA A 114 11.46 -4.80 0.26
N ASP A 115 10.59 -5.66 -0.25
CA ASP A 115 10.97 -6.66 -1.22
C ASP A 115 11.44 -5.95 -2.50
N ALA A 116 12.69 -6.23 -2.86
CA ALA A 116 13.38 -5.53 -3.93
C ALA A 116 12.63 -5.72 -5.26
N SER A 117 12.38 -4.59 -5.91
CA SER A 117 11.68 -4.50 -7.18
C SER A 117 12.66 -4.28 -8.32
#